data_AF-A0A1U8DH05-F1
#
_entry.id   AF-A0A1U8DH05-F1
#
_cell.length_a   1.000
_cell.length_b   1.000
_cell.length_c   1.000
_cell.angle_alpha   90.00
_cell.angle_beta   90.00
_cell.angle_gamma   90.00
#
_symmetry.space_group_name_H-M   'P 1'
#
loop_
_entity.id
_entity.type
_entity.pdbx_description
1 polymer ?
#
loop_
_entity_poly.entity_id
_entity_poly.type
_entity_poly.pdbx_seq_one_letter_code
_entity_poly.pdbx_strand_id
1 'polypeptide(L)'
;MDCKLVGPETLCFCTHRYKQHKTDFEVIPKDRPICVPCRVSHCQCKSYHYVPLNGTQPIRCRCKHFADQHSAAPGFACNLCSKCSGFHSSFTCGCGQPTYTHETVVETKQERSALGKPVGQDVPYAAMGGLTGFSSLAEGYMRLDDSGIGAPSVEFLESPVTNMDHPFLKAFQGPSSSAHVSSQLPGSSIDAMQVSHVRNSKQDDMAYFEKRYQERLKKEKPAKQEGRSPLPSKNP
;
A
#
# COMPACT_ATOMS: atom_id res chain seq x y z
N MET A 1 -5.08 -9.46 -1.45
CA MET A 1 -4.39 -8.25 -1.94
C MET A 1 -2.91 -8.55 -2.14
N ASP A 2 -2.38 -8.16 -3.29
CA ASP A 2 -0.96 -8.18 -3.61
C ASP A 2 -0.36 -6.81 -3.26
N CYS A 3 0.39 -6.75 -2.16
CA CYS A 3 0.94 -5.50 -1.63
C CYS A 3 1.94 -4.84 -2.59
N LYS A 4 2.65 -5.64 -3.39
CA LYS A 4 3.53 -5.16 -4.45
C LYS A 4 3.50 -6.13 -5.63
N LEU A 5 3.37 -5.59 -6.84
CA LEU A 5 3.62 -6.34 -8.06
C LEU A 5 5.09 -6.16 -8.47
N VAL A 6 5.75 -7.29 -8.69
CA VAL A 6 7.16 -7.39 -9.07
C VAL A 6 7.28 -7.09 -10.56
N GLY A 7 8.15 -6.15 -10.91
CA GLY A 7 8.45 -5.79 -12.29
C GLY A 7 9.96 -5.89 -12.57
N PRO A 8 10.39 -5.66 -13.82
CA PRO A 8 11.77 -5.93 -14.25
C PRO A 8 12.83 -5.16 -13.46
N GLU A 9 12.51 -3.94 -13.05
CA GLU A 9 13.41 -3.06 -12.31
C GLU A 9 13.36 -3.26 -10.79
N THR A 10 12.42 -4.05 -10.28
CA THR A 10 12.27 -4.28 -8.84
C THR A 10 13.43 -5.10 -8.29
N LEU A 11 13.97 -4.66 -7.16
CA LEU A 11 15.15 -5.26 -6.55
C LEU A 11 14.77 -6.51 -5.76
N CYS A 12 15.62 -7.52 -5.90
CA CYS A 12 15.67 -8.68 -5.02
C CYS A 12 16.48 -8.36 -3.76
N PHE A 13 16.35 -9.20 -2.75
CA PHE A 13 17.22 -9.24 -1.57
C PHE A 13 18.72 -9.22 -1.92
N CYS A 14 19.11 -9.92 -3.00
CA CYS A 14 20.50 -9.96 -3.47
C CYS A 14 20.97 -8.67 -4.17
N THR A 15 20.20 -7.59 -4.06
CA THR A 15 20.38 -6.26 -4.69
C THR A 15 20.36 -6.23 -6.23
N HIS A 16 20.19 -7.38 -6.88
CA HIS A 16 19.96 -7.47 -8.31
C HIS A 16 18.48 -7.34 -8.68
N ARG A 17 18.23 -6.91 -9.91
CA ARG A 17 16.88 -6.67 -10.42
C ARG A 17 16.19 -7.97 -10.83
N TYR A 18 14.87 -7.99 -10.82
CA TYR A 18 14.08 -9.15 -11.25
C TYR A 18 14.46 -9.62 -12.66
N LYS A 19 14.72 -8.71 -13.60
CA LYS A 19 15.19 -9.03 -14.95
C LYS A 19 16.54 -9.77 -15.03
N GLN A 20 17.32 -9.73 -13.96
CA GLN A 20 18.60 -10.44 -13.85
C GLN A 20 18.43 -11.84 -13.23
N HIS A 21 17.20 -12.26 -12.93
CA HIS A 21 16.89 -13.61 -12.48
C HIS A 21 16.31 -14.45 -13.64
N LYS A 22 16.31 -15.77 -13.48
CA LYS A 22 15.77 -16.71 -14.47
C LYS A 22 14.25 -16.57 -14.56
N THR A 23 13.77 -15.87 -15.58
CA THR A 23 12.34 -15.57 -15.84
C THR A 23 11.81 -16.31 -17.06
N ASP A 24 12.69 -16.55 -18.02
CA ASP A 24 12.60 -17.45 -19.18
C ASP A 24 12.75 -18.92 -18.75
N PHE A 25 11.60 -19.57 -18.57
CA PHE A 25 11.50 -21.02 -18.39
C PHE A 25 10.90 -21.63 -19.66
N GLU A 26 11.60 -22.58 -20.28
CA GLU A 26 11.08 -23.37 -21.41
C GLU A 26 9.90 -24.25 -20.97
N VAL A 27 10.05 -24.88 -19.80
CA VAL A 27 8.99 -25.67 -19.15
C VAL A 27 8.87 -25.16 -17.72
N ILE A 28 7.66 -24.75 -17.37
CA ILE A 28 7.35 -24.26 -16.03
C ILE A 28 7.37 -25.45 -15.05
N PRO A 29 8.16 -25.39 -13.96
CA PRO A 29 8.16 -26.43 -12.94
C PRO A 29 6.76 -26.65 -12.34
N LYS A 30 6.38 -27.91 -12.13
CA LYS A 30 5.11 -28.26 -11.47
C LYS A 30 5.18 -28.07 -9.95
N ASP A 31 6.36 -28.27 -9.37
CA ASP A 31 6.57 -28.16 -7.93
C ASP A 31 6.56 -26.69 -7.49
N ARG A 32 5.91 -26.44 -6.34
CA ARG A 32 5.80 -25.12 -5.71
C ARG A 32 6.67 -25.05 -4.46
N PRO A 33 7.35 -23.93 -4.18
CA PRO A 33 7.38 -22.67 -4.94
C PRO A 33 8.32 -22.71 -6.17
N ILE A 34 8.03 -21.91 -7.21
CA ILE A 34 8.90 -21.78 -8.38
C ILE A 34 10.14 -20.96 -8.01
N CYS A 35 11.30 -21.61 -8.02
CA CYS A 35 12.57 -20.94 -7.77
C CYS A 35 13.01 -20.11 -8.98
N VAL A 36 13.22 -18.81 -8.76
CA VAL A 36 13.70 -17.85 -9.77
C VAL A 36 15.14 -17.44 -9.40
N PRO A 37 16.17 -18.23 -9.71
CA PRO A 37 17.55 -17.96 -9.31
C PRO A 37 18.16 -16.75 -10.02
N CYS A 38 19.12 -16.08 -9.37
CA CYS A 38 19.86 -14.96 -9.96
C CYS A 38 20.89 -15.45 -10.99
N ARG A 39 21.02 -14.73 -12.12
CA ARG A 39 21.96 -15.04 -13.21
C ARG A 39 23.24 -14.21 -13.16
N VAL A 40 23.33 -13.25 -12.25
CA VAL A 40 24.53 -12.43 -12.10
C VAL A 40 25.67 -13.31 -11.59
N SER A 41 26.84 -13.17 -12.20
CA SER A 41 28.02 -13.96 -11.86
C SER A 41 28.32 -13.89 -10.36
N HIS A 42 28.66 -15.05 -9.77
CA HIS A 42 29.00 -15.21 -8.35
C HIS A 42 27.89 -14.88 -7.35
N CYS A 43 26.65 -14.63 -7.78
CA CYS A 43 25.52 -14.46 -6.88
C CYS A 43 25.00 -15.82 -6.37
N GLN A 44 24.88 -15.99 -5.05
CA GLN A 44 24.40 -17.24 -4.42
C GLN A 44 22.87 -17.29 -4.22
N CYS A 45 22.15 -16.34 -4.81
CA CYS A 45 20.71 -16.20 -4.67
C CYS A 45 19.95 -17.28 -5.46
N LYS A 46 19.26 -18.18 -4.74
CA LYS A 46 18.55 -19.34 -5.33
C LYS A 46 17.13 -19.01 -5.82
N SER A 47 16.52 -17.97 -5.25
CA SER A 47 15.15 -17.57 -5.55
C SER A 47 15.01 -16.06 -5.36
N TYR A 48 14.14 -15.44 -6.16
CA TYR A 48 13.82 -14.04 -6.02
C TYR A 48 13.05 -13.80 -4.70
N HIS A 49 13.48 -12.80 -3.94
CA HIS A 49 12.85 -12.38 -2.69
C HIS A 49 12.71 -10.87 -2.68
N TYR A 50 11.48 -10.37 -2.59
CA TYR A 50 11.22 -8.94 -2.52
C TYR A 50 11.53 -8.40 -1.12
N VAL A 51 12.20 -7.24 -1.06
CA VAL A 51 12.40 -6.49 0.18
C VAL A 51 11.69 -5.14 0.05
N PRO A 52 10.73 -4.81 0.93
CA PRO A 52 10.05 -3.53 0.86
C PRO A 52 11.01 -2.37 1.13
N LEU A 53 10.68 -1.22 0.55
CA LEU A 53 11.38 0.04 0.76
C LEU A 53 10.43 1.02 1.44
N ASN A 54 10.96 1.93 2.25
CA ASN A 54 10.20 3.06 2.76
C ASN A 54 10.38 4.24 1.80
N GLY A 55 9.55 4.29 0.76
CA GLY A 55 9.77 5.18 -0.38
C GLY A 55 11.06 4.83 -1.10
N THR A 56 12.06 5.72 -1.03
CA THR A 56 13.40 5.49 -1.59
C THR A 56 14.39 4.91 -0.58
N GLN A 57 14.01 4.82 0.70
CA GLN A 57 14.93 4.43 1.76
C GLN A 57 14.90 2.92 2.02
N PRO A 58 16.08 2.27 2.12
CA PRO A 58 16.15 0.87 2.51
C PRO A 58 15.71 0.68 3.96
N ILE A 59 14.97 -0.40 4.21
CA ILE A 59 14.53 -0.75 5.56
C ILE A 59 15.62 -1.54 6.29
N ARG A 60 15.60 -1.48 7.62
CA ARG A 60 16.56 -2.16 8.49
C ARG A 60 15.99 -3.45 9.04
N CYS A 61 16.88 -4.41 9.24
CA CYS A 61 16.62 -5.58 10.07
C CYS A 61 16.54 -5.20 11.55
N ARG A 62 16.00 -6.09 12.39
CA ARG A 62 16.01 -6.00 13.86
C ARG A 62 17.43 -5.84 14.43
N CYS A 63 18.44 -6.37 13.73
CA CYS A 63 19.85 -6.17 14.08
C CYS A 63 20.41 -4.79 13.68
N LYS A 64 19.57 -3.87 13.17
CA LYS A 64 19.89 -2.50 12.71
C LYS A 64 20.68 -2.41 11.39
N HIS A 65 21.11 -3.53 10.85
CA HIS A 65 21.77 -3.62 9.54
C HIS A 65 20.77 -3.64 8.39
N PHE A 66 21.22 -3.22 7.21
CA PHE A 66 20.42 -3.20 5.98
C PHE A 66 20.40 -4.57 5.29
N ALA A 67 19.52 -4.75 4.29
CA ALA A 67 19.36 -6.03 3.59
C ALA A 67 20.63 -6.45 2.82
N ASP A 68 21.36 -5.49 2.24
CA ASP A 68 22.64 -5.69 1.55
C ASP A 68 23.78 -6.17 2.47
N GLN A 69 23.65 -5.95 3.78
CA GLN A 69 24.58 -6.43 4.81
C GLN A 69 24.27 -7.85 5.29
N HIS A 70 23.31 -8.52 4.67
CA HIS A 70 22.97 -9.92 4.91
C HIS A 70 23.33 -10.76 3.69
N SER A 71 23.60 -12.04 3.90
CA SER A 71 23.90 -12.96 2.81
C SER A 71 22.66 -13.19 1.94
N ALA A 72 22.84 -13.21 0.62
CA ALA A 72 21.79 -13.58 -0.33
C ALA A 72 21.53 -15.10 -0.37
N ALA A 73 22.34 -15.89 0.34
CA ALA A 73 22.12 -17.32 0.49
C ALA A 73 20.87 -17.59 1.34
N PRO A 74 20.21 -18.76 1.15
CA PRO A 74 19.07 -19.16 1.97
C PRO A 74 19.35 -19.01 3.46
N GLY A 75 18.41 -18.42 4.19
CA GLY A 75 18.55 -18.08 5.60
C GLY A 75 18.81 -16.59 5.84
N PHE A 76 19.37 -15.84 4.88
CA PHE A 76 19.56 -14.40 4.98
C PHE A 76 20.31 -13.95 6.25
N ALA A 77 21.32 -14.71 6.67
CA ALA A 77 22.10 -14.42 7.86
C ALA A 77 22.85 -13.09 7.73
N CYS A 78 22.99 -12.36 8.84
CA CYS A 78 23.71 -11.10 8.84
C CYS A 78 25.22 -11.34 8.79
N ASN A 79 25.93 -10.61 7.92
CA ASN A 79 27.38 -10.73 7.81
C ASN A 79 28.14 -9.93 8.90
N LEU A 80 27.45 -8.99 9.56
CA LEU A 80 28.04 -8.06 10.53
C LEU A 80 27.83 -8.47 11.99
N CYS A 81 26.85 -9.34 12.28
CA CYS A 81 26.58 -9.76 13.64
C CYS A 81 26.21 -11.25 13.72
N SER A 82 26.69 -11.92 14.77
CA SER A 82 26.54 -13.36 14.95
C SER A 82 25.18 -13.81 15.48
N LYS A 83 24.37 -12.90 16.04
CA LYS A 83 23.07 -13.22 16.65
C LYS A 83 21.89 -13.15 15.67
N CYS A 84 22.12 -12.65 14.45
CA CYS A 84 21.07 -12.44 13.47
C CYS A 84 21.12 -13.54 12.41
N SER A 85 20.26 -14.53 12.59
CA SER A 85 20.16 -15.69 11.69
C SER A 85 19.38 -15.41 10.41
N GLY A 86 18.66 -14.30 10.32
CA GLY A 86 17.83 -13.97 9.17
C GLY A 86 17.39 -12.50 9.15
N PHE A 87 17.07 -12.00 7.96
CA PHE A 87 16.57 -10.65 7.78
C PHE A 87 15.12 -10.52 8.24
N HIS A 88 14.91 -9.82 9.35
CA HIS A 88 13.58 -9.53 9.88
C HIS A 88 13.45 -8.03 10.14
N SER A 89 12.60 -7.35 9.37
CA SER A 89 12.33 -5.92 9.59
C SER A 89 11.06 -5.72 10.43
N SER A 90 11.06 -4.68 11.27
CA SER A 90 9.87 -4.16 11.95
C SER A 90 9.10 -3.13 11.10
N PHE A 91 9.46 -2.98 9.82
CA PHE A 91 8.72 -2.13 8.90
C PHE A 91 7.29 -2.65 8.68
N THR A 92 6.33 -1.72 8.71
CA THR A 92 4.92 -1.97 8.42
C THR A 92 4.63 -1.60 6.99
N CYS A 93 4.12 -2.55 6.19
CA CYS A 93 3.71 -2.30 4.81
C CYS A 93 2.48 -1.38 4.79
N GLY A 94 2.23 -0.68 3.67
CA GLY A 94 1.05 0.15 3.48
C GLY A 94 -0.29 -0.59 3.64
N CYS A 95 -0.29 -1.93 3.56
CA CYS A 95 -1.46 -2.77 3.90
C CYS A 95 -1.77 -2.84 5.40
N GLY A 96 -0.91 -2.29 6.26
CA GLY A 96 -1.05 -2.30 7.73
C GLY A 96 -0.40 -3.49 8.42
N GLN A 97 0.08 -4.48 7.68
CA GLN A 97 0.74 -5.67 8.24
C GLN A 97 2.27 -5.54 8.27
N PRO A 98 2.98 -6.17 9.23
CA PRO A 98 4.42 -6.10 9.31
C PRO A 98 5.09 -6.95 8.22
N THR A 99 6.32 -6.59 7.84
CA THR A 99 7.05 -7.21 6.70
C THR A 99 7.14 -8.73 6.78
N TYR A 100 7.32 -9.33 7.96
CA TYR A 100 7.49 -10.78 8.12
C TYR A 100 6.23 -11.61 7.82
N THR A 101 5.05 -10.98 7.73
CA THR A 101 3.80 -11.64 7.33
C THR A 101 3.63 -11.71 5.82
N HIS A 102 4.52 -11.04 5.06
CA HIS A 102 4.45 -11.00 3.62
C HIS A 102 5.30 -12.13 3.04
N GLU A 103 4.75 -12.78 2.01
CA GLU A 103 5.45 -13.77 1.23
C GLU A 103 5.61 -13.28 -0.21
N THR A 104 6.75 -13.61 -0.83
CA THR A 104 6.94 -13.41 -2.26
C THR A 104 6.40 -14.64 -2.99
N VAL A 105 5.29 -14.49 -3.69
CA VAL A 105 4.66 -15.59 -4.44
C VAL A 105 5.05 -15.49 -5.92
N VAL A 106 5.46 -16.62 -6.49
CA VAL A 106 5.69 -16.78 -7.94
C VAL A 106 4.61 -17.69 -8.49
N GLU A 107 3.75 -17.13 -9.32
CA GLU A 107 2.62 -17.83 -9.96
C GLU A 107 2.68 -17.69 -11.47
N THR A 108 2.03 -18.62 -12.15
CA THR A 108 1.86 -18.57 -13.61
C THR A 108 0.68 -17.69 -13.99
N LYS A 109 0.67 -17.23 -15.23
CA LYS A 109 -0.48 -16.53 -15.83
C LYS A 109 -1.78 -17.33 -15.67
N GLN A 110 -1.74 -18.64 -15.93
CA GLN A 110 -2.91 -19.52 -15.84
C GLN A 110 -3.46 -19.62 -14.42
N GLU A 111 -2.58 -19.81 -13.43
CA GLU A 111 -2.98 -19.85 -12.01
C GLU A 111 -3.58 -18.53 -11.55
N ARG A 112 -2.95 -17.42 -11.92
CA ARG A 112 -3.43 -16.09 -11.58
C ARG A 112 -4.82 -15.80 -12.15
N SER A 113 -5.04 -16.18 -13.42
CA SER A 113 -6.36 -16.10 -14.05
C SER A 113 -7.39 -17.01 -13.39
N ALA A 114 -7.00 -18.23 -12.99
CA ALA A 114 -7.89 -19.16 -12.30
C ALA A 114 -8.35 -18.64 -10.91
N LEU A 115 -7.51 -17.84 -10.26
CA LEU A 115 -7.85 -17.12 -9.02
C LEU A 115 -8.70 -15.86 -9.26
N GLY A 116 -9.05 -15.54 -10.52
CA GLY A 116 -9.79 -14.33 -10.87
C GLY A 116 -8.99 -13.04 -10.74
N LYS A 117 -7.65 -13.12 -10.62
CA LYS A 117 -6.80 -11.92 -10.52
C LYS A 117 -6.46 -11.37 -11.90
N PRO A 118 -6.31 -10.04 -12.05
CA PRO A 118 -5.89 -9.42 -13.30
C PRO A 118 -4.52 -9.93 -13.75
N VAL A 119 -4.39 -10.11 -15.06
CA VAL A 119 -3.18 -10.56 -15.74
C VAL A 119 -2.82 -9.55 -16.83
N GLY A 120 -1.52 -9.30 -17.01
CA GLY A 120 -1.02 -8.39 -18.02
C GLY A 120 -1.19 -8.92 -19.45
N GLN A 121 -1.12 -7.98 -20.40
CA GLN A 121 -1.06 -8.32 -21.82
C GLN A 121 0.23 -9.07 -22.13
N ASP A 122 0.15 -10.03 -23.06
CA ASP A 122 1.33 -10.75 -23.52
C ASP A 122 2.26 -9.79 -24.27
N VAL A 123 3.49 -9.69 -23.78
CA VAL A 123 4.53 -8.84 -24.35
C VAL A 123 5.81 -9.65 -24.55
N PRO A 124 6.64 -9.32 -25.56
CA PRO A 124 7.84 -10.10 -25.87
C PRO A 124 8.89 -10.11 -24.74
N TYR A 125 8.79 -9.18 -23.79
CA TYR A 125 9.74 -9.07 -22.70
C TYR A 125 9.37 -10.00 -21.53
N ALA A 126 10.09 -11.10 -21.40
CA ALA A 126 9.80 -12.16 -20.42
C ALA A 126 9.83 -11.69 -18.95
N ALA A 127 10.64 -10.68 -18.62
CA ALA A 127 10.85 -10.21 -17.25
C ALA A 127 9.82 -9.18 -16.77
N MET A 128 8.68 -9.03 -17.45
CA MET A 128 7.63 -8.10 -17.04
C MET A 128 7.00 -8.43 -15.68
N GLY A 129 7.11 -9.67 -15.24
CA GLY A 129 6.64 -10.10 -13.93
C GLY A 129 5.12 -9.95 -13.79
N GLY A 130 4.69 -9.38 -12.67
CA GLY A 130 3.27 -9.21 -12.33
C GLY A 130 2.64 -7.91 -12.81
N LEU A 131 3.35 -7.08 -13.59
CA LEU A 131 2.81 -5.81 -14.05
C LEU A 131 1.71 -6.01 -15.09
N THR A 132 0.52 -5.48 -14.81
CA THR A 132 -0.64 -5.53 -15.70
C THR A 132 -0.93 -4.20 -16.40
N GLY A 133 -0.41 -3.10 -15.86
CA GLY A 133 -0.47 -1.74 -16.42
C GLY A 133 0.27 -0.73 -15.55
N PHE A 134 0.07 0.57 -15.81
CA PHE A 134 0.70 1.63 -15.00
C PHE A 134 0.26 1.63 -13.54
N SER A 135 -1.00 1.28 -13.26
CA SER A 135 -1.54 1.17 -11.90
C SER A 135 -0.80 0.13 -11.07
N SER A 136 -0.27 -0.93 -11.68
CA SER A 136 0.51 -1.99 -11.00
C SER A 136 1.78 -1.50 -10.33
N LEU A 137 2.30 -0.33 -10.74
CA LEU A 137 3.49 0.26 -10.12
C LEU A 137 3.21 0.81 -8.72
N ALA A 138 1.96 1.23 -8.47
CA ALA A 138 1.50 1.69 -7.17
C ALA A 138 1.47 0.53 -6.15
N GLU A 139 1.53 0.87 -4.87
CA GLU A 139 1.40 -0.12 -3.81
C GLU A 139 -0.01 -0.70 -3.76
N GLY A 140 -0.12 -1.97 -3.35
CA GLY A 140 -1.38 -2.71 -3.35
C GLY A 140 -2.52 -2.02 -2.61
N TYR A 141 -2.21 -1.33 -1.51
CA TYR A 141 -3.22 -0.58 -0.73
C TYR A 141 -3.83 0.61 -1.49
N MET A 142 -3.15 1.12 -2.53
CA MET A 142 -3.62 2.23 -3.37
C MET A 142 -4.35 1.76 -4.63
N ARG A 143 -4.28 0.46 -4.95
CA ARG A 143 -4.79 -0.09 -6.21
C ARG A 143 -6.23 -0.54 -6.06
N LEU A 144 -7.12 -0.02 -6.91
CA LEU A 144 -8.54 -0.36 -6.91
C LEU A 144 -8.89 -1.61 -7.74
N ASP A 145 -7.91 -2.21 -8.43
CA ASP A 145 -8.10 -3.49 -9.12
C ASP A 145 -8.19 -4.66 -8.14
N ASP A 146 -8.67 -5.82 -8.60
CA ASP A 146 -8.89 -7.01 -7.75
C ASP A 146 -7.61 -7.60 -7.15
N SER A 147 -6.43 -7.24 -7.68
CA SER A 147 -5.16 -7.59 -7.01
C SER A 147 -4.77 -6.60 -5.94
N GLY A 148 -5.39 -5.43 -5.85
CA GLY A 148 -5.14 -4.40 -4.85
C GLY A 148 -6.08 -4.48 -3.65
N ILE A 149 -6.44 -3.31 -3.11
CA ILE A 149 -7.46 -3.15 -2.08
C ILE A 149 -8.88 -3.36 -2.64
N GLY A 150 -9.03 -3.24 -3.96
CA GLY A 150 -10.31 -3.35 -4.65
C GLY A 150 -11.09 -2.03 -4.63
N ALA A 151 -12.06 -1.90 -5.52
CA ALA A 151 -12.97 -0.76 -5.51
C ALA A 151 -13.82 -0.78 -4.21
N PRO A 152 -14.08 0.39 -3.59
CA PRO A 152 -15.04 0.46 -2.49
C PRO A 152 -16.40 -0.08 -2.93
N SER A 153 -17.16 -0.68 -2.01
CA SER A 153 -18.49 -1.18 -2.33
C SER A 153 -19.42 -0.04 -2.76
N VAL A 154 -20.38 -0.36 -3.62
CA VAL A 154 -21.40 0.62 -4.07
C VAL A 154 -22.17 1.17 -2.87
N GLU A 155 -22.52 0.33 -1.90
CA GLU A 155 -23.22 0.79 -0.69
C GLU A 155 -22.40 1.79 0.13
N PHE A 156 -21.07 1.62 0.15
CA PHE A 156 -20.18 2.58 0.81
C PHE A 156 -20.14 3.92 0.06
N LEU A 157 -20.08 3.89 -1.28
CA LEU A 157 -20.06 5.09 -2.11
C LEU A 157 -21.40 5.85 -2.11
N GLU A 158 -22.51 5.12 -2.05
CA GLU A 158 -23.87 5.67 -2.01
C GLU A 158 -24.33 6.02 -0.58
N SER A 159 -23.52 5.73 0.43
CA SER A 159 -23.88 6.03 1.81
C SER A 159 -24.07 7.54 2.03
N PRO A 160 -25.13 7.97 2.75
CA PRO A 160 -25.34 9.38 3.00
C PRO A 160 -24.18 9.95 3.81
N VAL A 161 -23.61 11.08 3.38
CA VAL A 161 -22.59 11.79 4.17
C VAL A 161 -23.20 12.14 5.52
N THR A 162 -22.53 11.68 6.57
CA THR A 162 -22.91 11.84 7.97
C THR A 162 -22.21 13.05 8.58
N ASN A 163 -22.64 13.44 9.78
CA ASN A 163 -21.98 14.48 10.56
C ASN A 163 -20.54 14.12 10.98
N MET A 164 -20.13 12.85 10.90
CA MET A 164 -18.75 12.43 11.21
C MET A 164 -17.80 12.57 10.01
N ASP A 165 -18.34 12.76 8.81
CA ASP A 165 -17.53 12.80 7.60
C ASP A 165 -16.77 14.12 7.38
N HIS A 166 -15.81 14.04 6.47
CA HIS A 166 -14.92 15.14 6.17
C HIS A 166 -15.70 16.37 5.69
N PRO A 167 -15.40 17.59 6.18
CA PRO A 167 -16.12 18.81 5.78
C PRO A 167 -16.21 19.03 4.28
N PHE A 168 -15.18 18.61 3.53
CA PHE A 168 -15.18 18.62 2.06
C PHE A 168 -16.38 17.86 1.48
N LEU A 169 -16.62 16.61 1.90
CA LEU A 169 -17.74 15.82 1.38
C LEU A 169 -19.10 16.46 1.68
N LYS A 170 -19.23 17.11 2.84
CA LYS A 170 -20.44 17.84 3.22
C LYS A 170 -20.70 19.06 2.35
N ALA A 171 -19.65 19.76 1.93
CA ALA A 171 -19.78 20.98 1.11
C ALA A 171 -20.29 20.69 -0.31
N PHE A 172 -20.08 19.47 -0.82
CA PHE A 172 -20.50 19.08 -2.18
C PHE A 172 -21.80 18.26 -2.20
N GLN A 173 -22.44 18.03 -1.05
CA GLN A 173 -23.83 17.55 -0.99
C GLN A 173 -24.81 18.67 -1.33
N GLY A 174 -24.77 19.14 -2.58
CA GLY A 174 -25.90 19.83 -3.20
C GLY A 174 -26.92 18.81 -3.73
N PRO A 175 -28.20 19.18 -3.91
CA PRO A 175 -29.23 18.26 -4.37
C PRO A 175 -28.90 17.76 -5.78
N SER A 176 -28.38 16.53 -5.85
CA SER A 176 -28.22 15.82 -7.12
C SER A 176 -29.61 15.33 -7.53
N SER A 177 -30.34 16.13 -8.30
CA SER A 177 -31.49 15.59 -9.04
C SER A 177 -30.96 14.63 -10.09
N SER A 178 -31.33 13.37 -9.93
CA SER A 178 -31.24 12.34 -10.95
C SER A 178 -31.94 12.81 -12.24
N ALA A 179 -31.16 13.10 -13.27
CA ALA A 179 -31.67 13.14 -14.63
C ALA A 179 -30.66 12.45 -15.53
N HIS A 180 -31.06 11.27 -16.01
CA HIS A 180 -30.48 10.61 -17.17
C HIS A 180 -30.24 11.63 -18.28
N VAL A 181 -29.01 11.75 -18.78
CA VAL A 181 -28.79 12.34 -20.12
C VAL A 181 -27.85 11.45 -20.89
N SER A 182 -28.46 10.81 -21.88
CA SER A 182 -27.85 10.03 -22.93
C SER A 182 -26.76 10.83 -23.67
N SER A 183 -25.74 10.10 -24.08
CA SER A 183 -24.73 10.43 -25.08
C SER A 183 -25.22 11.34 -26.21
N GLN A 184 -24.57 12.51 -26.38
CA GLN A 184 -24.19 13.12 -27.66
C GLN A 184 -23.37 14.42 -27.43
N LEU A 185 -22.15 14.46 -27.96
CA LEU A 185 -21.41 15.69 -28.35
C LEU A 185 -21.79 16.01 -29.82
N PRO A 186 -21.55 17.22 -30.40
CA PRO A 186 -20.75 18.35 -29.92
C PRO A 186 -21.38 19.76 -30.12
N GLY A 187 -20.90 20.74 -29.38
CA GLY A 187 -20.86 22.14 -29.83
C GLY A 187 -21.62 23.18 -29.00
N SER A 188 -20.91 24.27 -28.71
CA SER A 188 -21.38 25.58 -28.24
C SER A 188 -21.36 25.85 -26.73
N SER A 189 -20.54 26.85 -26.40
CA SER A 189 -20.63 27.76 -25.24
C SER A 189 -20.31 27.19 -23.85
N ILE A 190 -19.05 27.39 -23.46
CA ILE A 190 -18.60 27.40 -22.06
C ILE A 190 -19.24 28.60 -21.34
N ASP A 191 -20.50 28.44 -20.92
CA ASP A 191 -21.02 29.26 -19.83
C ASP A 191 -20.53 28.63 -18.53
N ALA A 192 -19.53 29.31 -17.93
CA ALA A 192 -19.10 29.06 -16.57
C ALA A 192 -20.30 29.31 -15.64
N MET A 193 -21.04 28.23 -15.33
CA MET A 193 -22.08 28.23 -14.31
C MET A 193 -21.43 28.72 -13.02
N GLN A 194 -21.71 29.96 -12.67
CA GLN A 194 -21.18 30.61 -11.48
C GLN A 194 -21.59 29.79 -10.27
N VAL A 195 -20.61 29.15 -9.63
CA VAL A 195 -20.73 28.62 -8.27
C VAL A 195 -20.69 29.83 -7.33
N SER A 196 -21.79 30.58 -7.30
CA SER A 196 -22.02 31.64 -6.32
C SER A 196 -22.55 30.99 -5.04
N HIS A 197 -21.88 31.28 -3.91
CA HIS A 197 -21.99 30.66 -2.59
C HIS A 197 -21.27 29.31 -2.52
N VAL A 198 -20.02 29.20 -2.05
CA VAL A 198 -19.57 29.55 -0.69
C VAL A 198 -18.11 30.02 -0.75
N ARG A 199 -17.89 31.33 -0.84
CA ARG A 199 -16.61 31.91 -0.36
C ARG A 199 -16.73 32.06 1.15
N ASN A 200 -16.57 30.98 1.89
CA ASN A 200 -16.29 31.13 3.32
C ASN A 200 -14.96 31.86 3.42
N SER A 201 -14.96 32.96 4.18
CA SER A 201 -13.75 33.73 4.38
C SER A 201 -12.71 32.82 5.05
N LYS A 202 -11.41 33.00 4.78
CA LYS A 202 -10.34 32.25 5.49
C LYS A 202 -10.47 32.33 7.02
N GLN A 203 -11.19 33.34 7.51
CA GLN A 203 -11.49 33.60 8.91
C GLN A 203 -12.53 32.62 9.48
N ASP A 204 -13.51 32.19 8.68
CA ASP A 204 -14.50 31.17 9.07
C ASP A 204 -13.89 29.76 9.17
N ASP A 205 -12.97 29.43 8.27
CA ASP A 205 -12.24 28.16 8.32
C ASP A 205 -11.37 28.06 9.57
N MET A 206 -10.68 29.15 9.93
CA MET A 206 -9.90 29.22 11.18
C MET A 206 -10.79 29.06 12.42
N ALA A 207 -11.96 29.71 12.45
CA ALA A 207 -12.92 29.58 13.55
C ALA A 207 -13.46 28.15 13.69
N TYR A 208 -13.67 27.44 12.58
CA TYR A 208 -14.08 26.04 12.58
C TYR A 208 -13.04 25.12 13.24
N PHE A 209 -11.77 25.24 12.86
CA PHE A 209 -10.70 24.43 13.45
C PHE A 209 -10.47 24.75 14.92
N GLU A 210 -10.55 26.03 15.31
CA GLU A 210 -10.38 26.48 16.69
C GLU A 210 -11.50 25.95 17.60
N LYS A 211 -12.77 26.03 17.15
CA LYS A 211 -13.91 25.50 17.92
C LYS A 211 -13.77 24.00 18.17
N ARG A 212 -13.36 23.24 17.14
CA ARG A 212 -13.17 21.78 17.24
C ARG A 212 -11.98 21.40 18.13
N TYR A 213 -10.93 22.22 18.14
CA TYR A 213 -9.80 22.06 19.06
C TYR A 213 -10.22 22.30 20.52
N GLN A 214 -10.99 23.37 20.77
CA GLN A 214 -11.52 23.67 22.10
C GLN A 214 -12.48 22.58 22.61
N GLU A 215 -13.32 22.01 21.76
CA GLU A 215 -14.19 20.88 22.11
C GLU A 215 -13.41 19.62 22.49
N ARG A 216 -12.29 19.32 21.82
CA ARG A 216 -11.37 18.23 22.21
C ARG A 216 -10.79 18.46 23.60
N LEU A 217 -10.27 19.66 23.86
CA LEU A 217 -9.74 20.01 25.17
C LEU A 217 -10.80 19.93 26.28
N LYS A 218 -12.04 20.33 25.99
CA LYS A 218 -13.17 20.24 26.94
C LYS A 218 -13.54 18.78 27.25
N LYS A 219 -13.43 17.87 26.28
CA LYS A 219 -13.67 16.42 26.48
C LYS A 219 -12.52 15.71 27.20
N GLU A 220 -11.28 16.18 27.03
CA GLU A 220 -10.11 15.62 27.71
C GLU A 220 -9.97 16.07 29.18
N LYS A 221 -10.53 17.24 29.54
CA LYS A 221 -10.50 17.78 30.91
C LYS A 221 -11.20 16.90 31.96
N PRO A 222 -12.44 16.40 31.75
CA PRO A 222 -13.09 15.51 32.71
C PRO A 222 -12.45 14.11 32.72
N ALA A 223 -11.94 13.63 31.58
CA ALA A 223 -11.26 12.33 31.50
C ALA A 223 -9.95 12.27 32.31
N LYS A 224 -9.26 13.40 32.49
CA LYS A 224 -8.08 13.50 33.37
C LYS A 224 -8.42 13.64 34.86
N GLN A 225 -9.64 14.04 35.21
CA GLN A 225 -10.08 14.15 36.61
C GLN A 225 -10.57 12.81 37.16
N GLU A 226 -11.16 11.94 36.34
CA GLU A 226 -11.59 10.60 36.80
C GLU A 226 -10.43 9.59 36.98
N GLY A 227 -9.22 9.90 36.50
CA GLY A 227 -8.04 9.04 36.65
C GLY A 227 -7.17 9.30 37.90
N ARG A 228 -7.56 10.21 38.80
CA ARG A 228 -6.82 10.51 40.05
C ARG A 228 -7.65 10.16 41.28
N SER A 229 -7.73 8.89 41.62
CA SER A 229 -8.18 8.41 42.93
C SER A 229 -7.04 8.56 43.97
N PRO A 230 -7.29 9.04 45.21
CA PRO A 230 -6.25 9.12 46.25
C PRO A 230 -5.88 7.74 46.81
N LEU A 231 -4.58 7.45 46.92
CA LEU A 231 -4.05 6.26 47.63
C LEU A 231 -4.30 6.38 49.15
N PRO A 232 -4.67 5.30 49.86
CA PRO A 232 -4.85 5.36 51.31
C PRO A 232 -3.49 5.38 52.03
N SER A 233 -3.32 6.35 52.94
CA SER A 233 -2.15 6.45 53.81
C SER A 233 -2.16 5.33 54.85
N LYS A 234 -1.13 4.49 54.85
CA LYS A 234 -0.77 3.66 56.00
C LYS A 234 0.08 4.50 56.96
N ASN A 235 -0.24 4.42 58.25
CA ASN A 235 0.68 4.48 59.40
C ASN A 235 -0.11 4.24 60.70
N PRO A 236 0.53 3.84 61.81
CA PRO A 236 1.93 3.41 61.98
C PRO A 236 2.10 1.89 62.12
#